data_AF-A0A951Z4C3-F1
#
_entry.id   AF-A0A951Z4C3-F1
#
_cell.length_a   1.000
_cell.length_b   1.000
_cell.length_c   1.000
_cell.angle_alpha   90.00
_cell.angle_beta   90.00
_cell.angle_gamma   90.00
#
_symmetry.space_group_name_H-M   'P 1'
#
loop_
_entity.id
_entity.type
_entity.pdbx_description
1 polymer ?
#
loop_
_entity_poly.entity_id
_entity_poly.type
_entity_poly.pdbx_seq_one_letter_code
_entity_poly.pdbx_strand_id
1 'polypeptide(L)' 'PWGDQSLIADIVRGGATGVKGYVSEPFTFALCRPDVLLDRYTRGFNLAESFYCASPVIKWKDIVLGDPLCAPYAED' A
#
# COMPACT_ATOMS: atom_id res chain seq x y z
N PRO A 1 -21.47 11.58 -7.32
CA PRO A 1 -20.84 12.83 -7.82
C PRO A 1 -19.30 12.84 -7.84
N TRP A 2 -18.64 11.68 -7.75
CA TRP A 2 -17.23 11.49 -8.07
C TRP A 2 -17.18 10.10 -8.72
N GLY A 3 -16.59 9.97 -9.91
CA GLY A 3 -16.76 8.84 -10.85
C GLY A 3 -16.35 7.47 -10.30
N ASP A 4 -16.49 6.44 -11.14
CA ASP A 4 -16.27 5.00 -10.90
C ASP A 4 -14.82 4.62 -10.51
N GLN A 5 -14.20 5.33 -9.57
CA GLN A 5 -12.87 5.06 -9.05
C GLN A 5 -12.97 4.46 -7.65
N SER A 6 -12.39 3.28 -7.47
CA SER A 6 -12.32 2.63 -6.16
C SER A 6 -11.51 3.49 -5.18
N LEU A 7 -12.16 3.98 -4.13
CA LEU A 7 -11.51 4.75 -3.08
C LEU A 7 -10.91 3.82 -2.04
N ILE A 8 -9.73 4.17 -1.51
CA ILE A 8 -9.11 3.40 -0.41
C ILE A 8 -10.02 3.33 0.84
N ALA A 9 -10.91 4.31 1.03
CA ALA A 9 -11.88 4.32 2.12
C ALA A 9 -12.89 3.17 2.01
N ASP A 10 -13.28 2.76 0.81
CA ASP A 10 -14.20 1.64 0.61
C ASP A 10 -13.51 0.30 0.89
N ILE A 11 -12.22 0.19 0.54
CA ILE A 11 -11.38 -0.97 0.84
C ILE A 11 -11.20 -1.12 2.37
N VAL A 12 -10.95 0.00 3.07
CA VAL A 12 -10.89 0.03 4.54
C VAL A 12 -12.24 -0.34 5.15
N ARG A 13 -13.34 0.20 4.63
CA ARG A 13 -14.70 -0.18 5.06
C ARG A 13 -14.98 -1.67 4.85
N GLY A 14 -14.38 -2.28 3.83
CA GLY A 14 -14.41 -3.71 3.57
C GLY A 14 -13.55 -4.57 4.51
N GLY A 15 -12.84 -3.96 5.47
CA GLY A 15 -12.06 -4.66 6.49
C GLY A 15 -10.58 -4.84 6.15
N ALA A 16 -10.05 -4.16 5.13
CA ALA A 16 -8.62 -4.22 4.84
C ALA A 16 -7.79 -3.57 5.98
N THR A 17 -6.79 -4.31 6.46
CA THR A 17 -5.85 -3.82 7.49
C THR A 17 -4.80 -2.85 6.95
N GLY A 18 -4.67 -2.76 5.62
CA GLY A 18 -3.59 -2.04 4.95
C GLY A 18 -3.93 -1.71 3.50
N VAL A 19 -3.74 -0.46 3.10
CA VAL A 19 -3.96 0.02 1.74
C VAL A 19 -2.92 1.06 1.36
N LYS A 20 -2.55 1.08 0.08
CA LYS A 20 -1.80 2.18 -0.53
C LYS A 20 -2.62 2.76 -1.68
N GLY A 21 -2.70 4.07 -1.72
CA GLY A 21 -3.41 4.81 -2.76
C GLY A 21 -2.68 6.08 -3.15
N TYR A 22 -3.24 6.78 -4.15
CA TYR A 22 -2.72 8.04 -4.64
C TYR A 22 -3.79 9.12 -4.54
N VAL A 23 -3.43 10.31 -4.03
CA VAL A 23 -4.37 11.44 -3.88
C VAL A 23 -4.81 12.03 -5.23
N SER A 24 -4.02 11.78 -6.28
CA SER A 24 -4.31 12.09 -7.68
C SER A 24 -3.38 11.26 -8.56
N GLU A 25 -3.65 11.19 -9.86
CA GLU A 25 -2.84 10.39 -10.80
C GLU A 25 -1.35 10.74 -10.70
N PRO A 26 -0.48 9.77 -10.36
CA PRO A 26 0.97 9.93 -10.35
C PRO A 26 1.54 9.65 -11.75
N PHE A 27 2.79 10.03 -11.96
CA PHE A 27 3.53 9.51 -13.11
C PHE A 27 3.80 8.02 -12.95
N THR A 28 3.85 7.28 -14.07
CA THR A 28 4.01 5.81 -14.09
C THR A 28 5.23 5.33 -13.31
N PHE A 29 6.34 6.08 -13.30
CA PHE A 29 7.54 5.70 -12.57
C PHE A 29 7.39 5.74 -11.04
N ALA A 30 6.40 6.47 -10.53
CA ALA A 30 6.11 6.62 -9.10
C ALA A 30 5.08 5.58 -8.61
N LEU A 31 4.59 4.70 -9.49
CA LEU A 31 3.70 3.62 -9.10
C LEU A 31 4.43 2.62 -8.18
N CYS A 32 3.66 2.08 -7.23
CA CYS A 32 4.12 1.04 -6.33
C CYS A 32 4.51 -0.19 -7.16
N ARG A 33 5.65 -0.79 -6.85
CA ARG A 33 6.10 -2.02 -7.52
C ARG A 33 5.41 -3.22 -6.87
N PRO A 34 4.41 -3.85 -7.52
CA PRO A 34 3.62 -4.91 -6.88
C PRO A 34 4.45 -6.18 -6.64
N ASP A 35 5.41 -6.46 -7.51
CA ASP A 35 6.38 -7.54 -7.39
C ASP A 35 7.21 -7.41 -6.10
N VAL A 36 7.70 -6.21 -5.78
CA VAL A 36 8.44 -5.95 -4.54
C VAL A 36 7.52 -5.98 -3.33
N LEU A 37 6.33 -5.36 -3.43
CA LEU A 37 5.38 -5.30 -2.32
C LEU A 37 4.95 -6.70 -1.86
N LEU A 38 4.49 -7.52 -2.81
CA LEU A 38 3.99 -8.86 -2.50
C LEU A 38 5.12 -9.78 -2.05
N ASP A 39 6.28 -9.75 -2.71
CA ASP A 39 7.45 -10.55 -2.30
C ASP A 39 7.89 -10.25 -0.86
N ARG A 40 7.96 -8.97 -0.47
CA ARG A 40 8.34 -8.60 0.90
C ARG A 40 7.27 -9.00 1.91
N TYR A 41 6.01 -8.69 1.62
CA TYR A 41 4.92 -8.96 2.55
C TYR A 41 4.74 -10.47 2.81
N THR A 42 4.80 -11.30 1.77
CA THR A 42 4.68 -12.76 1.92
C THR A 42 5.91 -13.43 2.54
N ARG A 43 7.04 -12.72 2.66
CA ARG A 43 8.26 -13.19 3.36
C ARG A 43 8.30 -12.78 4.84
N GLY A 44 7.21 -12.25 5.36
CA GLY A 44 7.08 -11.90 6.78
C GLY A 44 7.54 -10.49 7.16
N PHE A 45 7.86 -9.64 6.18
CA PHE A 45 8.07 -8.21 6.46
C PHE A 45 6.74 -7.59 6.90
N ASN A 46 6.82 -6.58 7.78
CA ASN A 46 5.62 -5.87 8.19
C ASN A 46 5.06 -4.99 7.06
N LEU A 47 3.85 -4.48 7.28
CA LEU A 47 3.14 -3.63 6.36
C LEU A 47 3.99 -2.42 5.97
N ALA A 48 4.53 -1.69 6.94
CA ALA A 48 5.31 -0.48 6.66
C ALA A 48 6.54 -0.80 5.78
N GLU A 49 7.35 -1.78 6.18
CA GLU A 49 8.52 -2.22 5.44
C GLU A 49 8.17 -2.60 3.99
N SER A 50 7.13 -3.42 3.82
CA SER A 50 6.73 -3.91 2.50
C SER A 50 6.25 -2.79 1.58
N PHE A 51 5.40 -1.89 2.08
CA PHE A 51 4.88 -0.76 1.30
C PHE A 51 5.95 0.28 0.97
N TYR A 52 6.85 0.59 1.91
CA TYR A 52 7.91 1.57 1.67
C TYR A 52 9.05 1.03 0.81
N CYS A 53 9.41 -0.27 0.92
CA CYS A 53 10.35 -0.90 -0.01
C CYS A 53 9.85 -0.86 -1.46
N ALA A 54 8.54 -0.95 -1.66
CA ALA A 54 7.91 -0.92 -2.97
C ALA A 54 7.58 0.50 -3.48
N SER A 55 7.89 1.56 -2.73
CA SER A 55 7.67 2.97 -3.10
C SER A 55 8.90 3.60 -3.74
N PRO A 56 8.91 3.90 -5.06
CA PRO A 56 10.05 4.56 -5.70
C PRO A 56 10.19 6.05 -5.34
N VAL A 57 9.06 6.68 -4.96
CA VAL A 57 8.97 8.09 -4.56
C VAL A 57 8.12 8.14 -3.29
N ILE A 58 8.57 8.93 -2.31
CA ILE A 58 7.85 9.21 -1.06
C ILE A 58 7.62 10.71 -0.93
N LYS A 59 6.60 11.11 -0.16
CA LYS A 59 6.22 12.51 0.12
C LYS A 59 5.71 13.30 -1.10
N TRP A 60 5.03 12.63 -2.03
CA TRP A 60 4.40 13.30 -3.16
C TRP A 60 2.89 13.04 -3.22
N LYS A 61 2.48 12.01 -3.97
CA LYS A 61 1.07 11.67 -4.18
C LYS A 61 0.66 10.39 -3.48
N ASP A 62 1.60 9.61 -2.96
CA ASP A 62 1.36 8.32 -2.33
C ASP A 62 0.90 8.46 -0.88
N ILE A 63 -0.04 7.60 -0.49
CA ILE A 63 -0.52 7.45 0.90
C ILE A 63 -0.57 5.97 1.22
N VAL A 64 0.03 5.59 2.35
CA VAL A 64 -0.11 4.26 2.96
C VAL A 64 -0.92 4.41 4.24
N LEU A 65 -1.97 3.61 4.40
CA LEU A 65 -2.86 3.60 5.55
C LEU A 65 -2.97 2.17 6.09
N GLY A 66 -2.76 1.98 7.39
CA GLY A 66 -2.84 0.68 8.06
C GLY A 66 -2.02 0.65 9.35
N ASP A 67 -2.01 -0.50 10.02
CA ASP A 67 -1.12 -0.75 11.16
C ASP A 67 0.31 -1.04 10.65
N PRO A 68 1.31 -0.20 10.99
CA PRO A 68 2.66 -0.37 10.50
C PRO A 68 3.32 -1.69 10.93
N LEU A 69 2.92 -2.28 12.06
CA LEU A 69 3.49 -3.53 12.59
C LEU A 69 2.77 -4.78 12.09
N CYS A 70 1.70 -4.65 11.31
CA CYS A 70 0.97 -5.79 10.77
C CYS A 70 1.88 -6.66 9.89
N ALA A 71 2.18 -7.87 10.36
CA ALA A 71 3.06 -8.84 9.69
C ALA A 71 2.43 -10.24 9.70
N PRO A 72 1.37 -10.49 8.89
CA PRO A 72 0.57 -11.71 8.99
C PRO A 72 1.29 -12.98 8.51
N TYR A 73 2.43 -12.82 7.83
CA TYR A 73 3.26 -13.93 7.32
C TYR A 73 4.60 -14.05 8.05
N ALA A 74 4.80 -13.33 9.16
CA ALA A 74 5.97 -13.53 9.99
C ALA A 74 5.88 -14.90 10.67
N GLU A 75 7.00 -15.62 10.73
CA GLU A 75 7.15 -16.84 11.53
C GLU A 75 7.60 -16.46 12.95
N ASP A 76 7.19 -17.25 13.94
CA ASP A 76 7.54 -17.07 15.37
C ASP A 76 9.01 -17.41 15.68
#